data_AF-A0A965WIK0-F1
#
_entry.id   AF-A0A965WIK0-F1
#
_cell.length_a   1.000
_cell.length_b   1.000
_cell.length_c   1.000
_cell.angle_alpha   90.00
_cell.angle_beta   90.00
_cell.angle_gamma   90.00
#
_symmetry.space_group_name_H-M   'P 1'
#
loop_
_entity.id
_entity.type
_entity.pdbx_description
1 polymer ?
#
loop_
_entity_poly.entity_id
_entity_poly.type
_entity_poly.pdbx_seq_one_letter_code
_entity_poly.pdbx_strand_id
1 'polypeptide(L)'
;MINKEFFAALEALEKERRIDKETFLSSLEAGISSAYKKETGDSRYIEVRLNPVKNEIRVFAYQIVAEEVTDNEKEISLEDAKKKKST
;
A
#
# COMPACT_ATOMS: atom_id res chain seq x y z
N MET A 1 -4.66 -9.85 -1.18
CA MET A 1 -4.73 -10.82 -2.30
C MET A 1 -3.50 -11.71 -2.25
N ILE A 2 -3.65 -13.04 -2.30
CA ILE A 2 -2.52 -13.97 -2.28
C ILE A 2 -2.10 -14.26 -3.73
N ASN A 3 -0.85 -14.01 -4.10
CA ASN A 3 -0.38 -14.12 -5.48
C ASN A 3 0.93 -14.91 -5.56
N LYS A 4 0.82 -16.25 -5.45
CA LYS A 4 1.99 -17.15 -5.39
C LYS A 4 2.82 -17.17 -6.68
N GLU A 5 2.17 -17.07 -7.84
CA GLU A 5 2.88 -17.08 -9.14
C GLU A 5 3.79 -15.87 -9.30
N PHE A 6 3.36 -14.70 -8.82
CA PHE A 6 4.16 -13.49 -8.82
C PHE A 6 5.46 -13.64 -8.01
N PHE A 7 5.34 -14.12 -6.76
CA PHE A 7 6.51 -14.31 -5.90
C PHE A 7 7.43 -15.43 -6.39
N ALA A 8 6.88 -16.51 -6.97
CA ALA A 8 7.69 -17.56 -7.58
C ALA A 8 8.48 -17.06 -8.80
N ALA A 9 7.88 -16.21 -9.64
CA ALA A 9 8.58 -15.55 -10.74
C ALA A 9 9.66 -14.59 -10.23
N LEU A 10 9.39 -13.90 -9.12
CA LEU A 10 10.36 -13.02 -8.47
C LEU A 10 11.58 -13.80 -7.93
N GLU A 11 11.37 -14.95 -7.30
CA GLU A 11 12.46 -15.84 -6.84
C GLU A 11 13.30 -16.37 -8.02
N ALA A 12 12.66 -16.73 -9.13
CA ALA A 12 13.36 -17.13 -10.35
C ALA A 12 14.23 -15.97 -10.91
N LEU A 13 13.69 -14.75 -10.91
CA LEU A 13 14.39 -13.54 -11.33
C LEU A 13 15.56 -13.18 -10.41
N GLU A 14 15.41 -13.31 -9.09
CA GLU A 14 16.51 -13.11 -8.13
C GLU A 14 17.67 -14.06 -8.45
N LYS A 15 17.35 -15.33 -8.70
CA LYS A 15 18.35 -16.38 -8.98
C LYS A 15 19.05 -16.21 -10.33
N GLU A 16 18.33 -15.76 -11.36
CA GLU A 16 18.87 -15.65 -12.72
C GLU A 16 19.50 -14.30 -13.02
N ARG A 17 18.95 -13.20 -12.48
CA ARG A 17 19.36 -11.83 -12.77
C ARG A 17 20.06 -11.12 -11.59
N ARG A 18 20.19 -11.77 -10.41
CA ARG A 18 20.73 -11.16 -9.17
C ARG A 18 20.02 -9.85 -8.83
N ILE A 19 18.71 -9.79 -9.06
CA ILE A 19 17.90 -8.63 -8.67
C ILE A 19 17.51 -8.83 -7.22
N ASP A 20 17.86 -7.85 -6.40
CA ASP A 20 17.52 -7.85 -4.98
C ASP A 20 16.00 -7.74 -4.80
N LYS A 21 15.35 -8.79 -4.26
CA LYS A 21 13.88 -8.80 -4.17
C LYS A 21 13.34 -7.65 -3.34
N GLU A 22 14.05 -7.22 -2.29
CA GLU A 22 13.58 -6.15 -1.42
C GLU A 22 13.53 -4.83 -2.20
N THR A 23 14.56 -4.56 -3.00
CA THR A 23 14.60 -3.39 -3.87
C THR A 23 13.49 -3.42 -4.92
N PHE A 24 13.23 -4.58 -5.53
CA PHE A 24 12.17 -4.72 -6.52
C PHE A 24 10.77 -4.55 -5.90
N LEU A 25 10.52 -5.19 -4.75
CA LEU A 25 9.27 -5.06 -4.02
C LEU A 25 9.01 -3.61 -3.62
N SER A 26 10.03 -2.93 -3.07
CA SER A 26 9.90 -1.51 -2.70
C SER A 26 9.61 -0.60 -3.90
N SER A 27 10.25 -0.87 -5.04
CA SER A 27 9.98 -0.15 -6.29
C SER A 27 8.55 -0.39 -6.77
N LEU A 28 8.05 -1.62 -6.63
CA LEU A 28 6.68 -1.98 -6.99
C LEU A 28 5.66 -1.33 -6.05
N GLU A 29 5.91 -1.30 -4.74
CA GLU A 29 5.06 -0.61 -3.75
C GLU A 29 4.91 0.86 -4.08
N ALA A 30 6.04 1.54 -4.38
CA ALA A 30 6.05 2.93 -4.80
C ALA A 30 5.31 3.13 -6.14
N GLY A 31 5.53 2.23 -7.11
CA GLY A 31 4.86 2.28 -8.41
C GLY A 31 3.34 2.13 -8.30
N ILE A 32 2.87 1.16 -7.53
CA ILE A 32 1.43 0.94 -7.29
C ILE A 32 0.83 2.10 -6.50
N SER A 33 1.49 2.58 -5.44
CA SER A 33 1.02 3.73 -4.67
C SER A 33 0.88 4.97 -5.56
N SER A 34 1.87 5.23 -6.43
CA SER A 34 1.83 6.36 -7.37
C SER A 34 0.76 6.20 -8.45
N ALA A 35 0.57 4.99 -8.98
CA ALA A 35 -0.47 4.71 -9.97
C ALA A 35 -1.87 4.88 -9.36
N TYR A 36 -2.08 4.36 -8.15
CA TYR A 36 -3.35 4.48 -7.43
C TYR A 36 -3.68 5.95 -7.12
N LYS A 37 -2.70 6.71 -6.63
CA LYS A 37 -2.85 8.16 -6.39
C LYS A 37 -3.22 8.93 -7.66
N LYS A 38 -2.70 8.51 -8.82
CA LYS A 38 -2.97 9.14 -10.12
C LYS A 38 -4.35 8.77 -10.68
N GLU A 39 -4.79 7.53 -10.47
CA GLU A 39 -6.06 7.02 -11.00
C GLU A 39 -7.27 7.48 -10.19
N THR A 40 -7.19 7.44 -8.86
CA THR A 40 -8.35 7.79 -8.02
C THR A 40 -8.49 9.31 -7.85
N GLY A 41 -7.45 10.10 -8.13
CA GLY A 41 -7.41 11.54 -7.84
C GLY A 41 -7.53 11.86 -6.34
N ASP A 42 -7.63 10.81 -5.52
CA ASP A 42 -7.96 10.85 -4.12
C ASP A 42 -6.70 11.21 -3.35
N SER A 43 -6.84 12.24 -2.53
CA SER A 43 -5.74 12.84 -1.80
C SER A 43 -5.27 11.99 -0.61
N ARG A 44 -5.99 10.89 -0.31
CA ARG A 44 -5.70 9.96 0.78
C ARG A 44 -4.31 9.34 0.68
N TYR A 45 -3.78 8.99 1.85
CA TYR A 45 -2.52 8.29 1.93
C TYR A 45 -2.73 6.81 1.60
N ILE A 46 -2.01 6.35 0.57
CA ILE A 46 -2.04 4.96 0.11
C ILE A 46 -0.69 4.32 0.43
N GLU A 47 -0.69 3.34 1.33
CA GLU A 47 0.45 2.48 1.60
C GLU A 47 0.19 1.09 1.03
N VAL A 48 1.06 0.67 0.13
CA VAL A 48 1.06 -0.70 -0.40
C VAL A 48 2.08 -1.48 0.43
N ARG A 49 1.67 -2.61 0.97
CA ARG A 49 2.56 -3.56 1.64
C ARG A 49 2.57 -4.91 0.92
N LEU A 50 3.75 -5.32 0.50
CA LEU A 50 4.01 -6.63 -0.05
C LEU A 50 4.61 -7.53 1.04
N ASN A 51 3.96 -8.66 1.31
CA ASN A 51 4.47 -9.66 2.24
C ASN A 51 4.97 -10.89 1.47
N PRO A 52 6.29 -11.02 1.24
CA PRO A 52 6.86 -12.15 0.52
C PRO A 52 6.74 -13.47 1.28
N VAL A 53 6.65 -13.45 2.61
CA VAL A 53 6.48 -14.66 3.42
C VAL A 53 5.08 -15.25 3.25
N LYS A 54 4.06 -14.37 3.22
CA LYS A 54 2.65 -14.78 3.04
C LYS A 54 2.22 -14.81 1.57
N ASN A 55 3.10 -14.43 0.65
CA ASN A 55 2.80 -14.22 -0.76
C ASN A 55 1.59 -13.29 -0.95
N GLU A 56 1.49 -12.24 -0.14
CA GLU A 56 0.29 -11.42 -0.05
C GLU A 56 0.58 -9.96 -0.37
N ILE A 57 -0.28 -9.37 -1.18
CA ILE A 57 -0.29 -7.94 -1.49
C ILE A 57 -1.46 -7.32 -0.73
N ARG A 58 -1.16 -6.29 0.07
CA ARG A 58 -2.15 -5.48 0.77
C ARG A 58 -2.00 -4.03 0.37
N VAL A 59 -3.13 -3.37 0.12
CA VAL A 59 -3.18 -1.93 -0.13
C VAL A 59 -3.99 -1.33 1.01
N PHE A 60 -3.41 -0.36 1.69
CA PHE A 60 -4.01 0.36 2.81
C PHE A 60 -4.24 1.80 2.38
N ALA A 61 -5.48 2.26 2.52
CA ALA A 61 -5.81 3.67 2.46
C ALA A 61 -6.03 4.17 3.90
N TYR A 62 -5.33 5.23 4.30
CA TYR A 62 -5.50 5.82 5.63
C TYR A 62 -5.69 7.33 5.54
N GLN A 63 -6.40 7.85 6.54
CA GLN A 63 -6.64 9.27 6.76
C GLN A 63 -5.94 9.68 8.05
N ILE A 64 -5.42 10.90 8.10
CA ILE A 64 -4.78 11.45 9.30
C ILE A 64 -5.88 11.88 10.26
N VAL A 65 -5.78 11.46 11.52
CA VAL A 65 -6.71 11.92 12.55
C VAL A 65 -6.29 13.32 12.98
N ALA A 66 -7.14 14.30 12.70
CA ALA A 66 -6.92 15.70 13.03
C ALA A 66 -8.02 16.20 13.98
N GLU A 67 -7.67 17.17 14.84
CA GLU A 67 -8.63 17.79 15.75
C GLU A 67 -9.52 18.79 15.00
N GLU A 68 -8.90 19.58 14.11
CA GLU A 68 -9.58 20.45 13.14
C GLU A 68 -9.31 19.90 11.73
N VAL A 69 -10.37 19.57 11.00
CA VAL A 69 -10.26 19.02 9.64
C VAL A 69 -10.06 20.17 8.66
N THR A 70 -8.82 20.35 8.20
CA THR A 70 -8.49 21.32 7.15
C THR A 70 -8.77 20.76 5.76
N ASP A 71 -8.61 19.45 5.58
CA ASP A 71 -8.79 18.76 4.30
C ASP A 71 -9.63 17.49 4.49
N ASN A 72 -10.91 17.52 4.12
CA ASN A 72 -11.86 16.43 4.35
C ASN A 72 -11.49 15.13 3.60
N GLU A 73 -10.65 15.21 2.57
CA GLU A 73 -10.18 14.05 1.83
C GLU A 73 -9.05 13.32 2.57
N LYS A 74 -8.10 14.08 3.15
CA LYS A 74 -6.92 13.54 3.85
C LYS A 74 -7.11 13.33 5.35
N GLU A 75 -7.95 14.14 5.95
CA GLU A 75 -8.10 14.23 7.39
C GLU A 75 -9.46 13.73 7.84
N ILE A 76 -9.50 13.16 9.03
CA ILE A 76 -10.71 12.65 9.67
C ILE A 76 -10.75 13.12 11.11
N SER A 77 -11.91 13.62 11.56
CA SER A 77 -12.08 14.04 12.95
C SER A 77 -11.95 12.84 13.89
N LEU A 78 -11.52 13.09 15.13
CA LEU A 78 -11.41 12.05 16.17
C LEU A 78 -12.70 11.24 16.37
N GLU A 79 -13.87 11.88 16.30
CA GLU A 79 -15.17 11.23 16.41
C GLU A 79 -15.46 10.27 15.25
N ASP A 80 -15.16 10.69 14.02
CA ASP A 80 -15.42 9.90 12.81
C ASP A 80 -14.39 8.75 12.68
N ALA A 81 -13.14 9.02 13.07
CA ALA A 81 -12.09 8.01 13.19
C ALA A 81 -12.48 6.91 14.18
N LYS A 82 -13.04 7.26 15.35
CA LYS A 82 -13.52 6.27 16.34
C LYS A 82 -14.67 5.41 15.80
N LYS A 83 -15.57 5.96 14.97
CA LYS A 83 -16.62 5.18 14.30
C LYS A 83 -16.04 4.21 13.28
N LYS A 84 -15.05 4.64 12.48
CA LYS A 84 -14.36 3.78 11.50
C LYS A 84 -13.47 2.70 12.14
N LYS A 85 -12.84 2.98 13.29
CA LYS A 85 -11.93 2.03 13.98
C LYS A 85 -12.63 0.86 14.67
N SER A 86 -13.96 0.80 14.64
CA SER A 86 -14.73 -0.27 15.26
C SER A 86 -14.90 -1.47 14.32
N THR A 87 -13.80 -2.04 13.83
CA THR A 87 -13.70 -3.41 13.28
C THR A 87 -12.24 -3.88 13.35
#